data_AF-A0A193SSR0-F1
#
_entry.id   AF-A0A193SSR0-F1
#
_cell.length_a   1.000
_cell.length_b   1.000
_cell.length_c   1.000
_cell.angle_alpha   90.00
_cell.angle_beta   90.00
_cell.angle_gamma   90.00
#
_symmetry.space_group_name_H-M   'P 1'
#
loop_
_entity.id
_entity.type
_entity.pdbx_description
1 polymer ?
#
loop_
_entity_poly.entity_id
_entity_poly.type
_entity_poly.pdbx_seq_one_letter_code
_entity_poly.pdbx_strand_id
1 'polypeptide(L)'
;MNRSANAVTMIERQIAQIGTSQYPDAEFVKGMIQANYAHGFIDERQLVDFEDRASEAASRRRLALRSENMGRRLGALNLLHGGAQ
;
A
#
# COMPACT_ATOMS: atom_id res chain seq x y z
N MET A 1 0.99 -28.03 -7.32
CA MET A 1 0.57 -26.63 -7.12
C MET A 1 1.12 -25.78 -8.25
N ASN A 2 0.28 -24.96 -8.88
CA ASN A 2 0.65 -24.11 -10.03
C ASN A 2 1.48 -22.91 -9.55
N ARG A 3 2.72 -22.76 -10.02
CA ARG A 3 3.66 -21.71 -9.59
C ARG A 3 3.13 -20.30 -9.89
N SER A 4 2.42 -20.12 -11.00
CA SER A 4 1.81 -18.83 -11.37
C SER A 4 0.67 -18.44 -10.42
N ALA A 5 -0.16 -19.39 -10.00
CA ALA A 5 -1.24 -19.12 -9.04
C ALA A 5 -0.69 -18.69 -7.67
N ASN A 6 0.42 -19.31 -7.25
CA ASN A 6 1.12 -18.90 -6.02
C ASN A 6 1.71 -17.49 -6.14
N ALA A 7 2.31 -17.14 -7.28
CA ALA A 7 2.86 -15.80 -7.53
C ALA A 7 1.78 -14.72 -7.45
N VAL A 8 0.65 -14.91 -8.14
CA VAL A 8 -0.49 -13.97 -8.09
C VAL A 8 -0.98 -13.79 -6.66
N THR A 9 -1.23 -14.88 -5.94
CA THR A 9 -1.72 -14.82 -4.55
C THR A 9 -0.76 -14.07 -3.64
N MET A 10 0.54 -14.30 -3.80
CA MET A 10 1.58 -13.60 -3.05
C MET A 10 1.60 -12.10 -3.37
N ILE A 11 1.54 -11.72 -4.65
CA ILE A 11 1.51 -10.32 -5.09
C ILE A 11 0.30 -9.61 -4.50
N GLU A 12 -0.89 -10.20 -4.60
CA GLU A 12 -2.12 -9.61 -4.06
C GLU A 12 -2.04 -9.40 -2.54
N ARG A 13 -1.47 -10.37 -1.82
CA ARG A 13 -1.25 -10.25 -0.38
C ARG A 13 -0.31 -9.08 -0.05
N GLN A 14 0.77 -8.90 -0.81
CA GLN A 14 1.70 -7.80 -0.59
C GLN A 14 1.07 -6.43 -0.88
N ILE A 15 0.28 -6.33 -1.96
CA ILE A 15 -0.51 -5.12 -2.26
C ILE A 15 -1.46 -4.79 -1.10
N ALA A 16 -2.17 -5.79 -0.56
CA ALA A 16 -3.07 -5.59 0.57
C ALA A 16 -2.32 -5.11 1.84
N GLN A 17 -1.10 -5.61 2.07
CA GLN A 17 -0.26 -5.22 3.20
C GLN A 17 0.23 -3.76 3.12
N ILE A 18 0.42 -3.19 1.92
CA ILE A 18 0.67 -1.75 1.78
C ILE A 18 -0.44 -0.93 2.43
N GLY A 19 -1.70 -1.36 2.27
CA GLY A 19 -2.88 -0.68 2.78
C GLY A 19 -2.95 -0.57 4.31
N THR A 20 -2.16 -1.35 5.05
CA THR A 20 -2.12 -1.33 6.53
C THR A 20 -0.78 -0.86 7.09
N SER A 21 0.24 -0.67 6.23
CA SER A 21 1.58 -0.27 6.65
C SER A 21 1.62 1.17 7.19
N GLN A 22 2.51 1.41 8.16
CA GLN A 22 2.91 2.75 8.60
C GLN A 22 3.88 3.42 7.61
N TYR A 23 4.59 2.61 6.83
CA TYR A 23 5.54 3.04 5.80
C TYR A 23 5.10 2.40 4.46
N PRO A 24 4.04 2.92 3.82
CA PRO A 24 3.55 2.38 2.55
C PRO A 24 4.57 2.66 1.43
N ASP A 25 5.28 1.61 1.03
CA ASP A 25 6.24 1.60 -0.07
C ASP A 25 5.78 0.68 -1.19
N ALA A 26 5.46 1.29 -2.35
CA ALA A 26 5.07 0.55 -3.54
C ALA A 26 6.28 0.00 -4.30
N GLU A 27 7.47 0.61 -4.18
CA GLU A 27 8.62 0.29 -5.02
C GLU A 27 9.18 -1.10 -4.71
N PHE A 28 9.19 -1.49 -3.42
CA PHE A 28 9.50 -2.86 -3.02
C PHE A 28 8.56 -3.88 -3.70
N VAL A 29 7.26 -3.62 -3.68
CA VAL A 29 6.25 -4.53 -4.26
C VAL A 29 6.36 -4.56 -5.79
N LYS A 30 6.62 -3.42 -6.43
CA LYS A 30 6.87 -3.36 -7.88
C LYS A 30 8.08 -4.18 -8.31
N GLY A 31 9.19 -4.09 -7.58
CA GLY A 31 10.37 -4.92 -7.86
C GLY A 31 10.04 -6.43 -7.80
N MET A 32 9.21 -6.85 -6.85
CA MET A 32 8.72 -8.22 -6.78
C MET A 32 7.79 -8.59 -7.95
N ILE A 33 6.89 -7.70 -8.39
CA ILE A 33 6.01 -7.91 -9.54
C ILE A 33 6.86 -8.08 -10.82
N GLN A 34 7.83 -7.20 -11.05
CA GLN A 34 8.73 -7.23 -12.19
C GLN A 34 9.55 -8.53 -12.24
N ALA A 35 10.02 -9.03 -11.09
CA ALA A 35 10.70 -10.31 -11.01
C ALA A 35 9.78 -11.49 -11.42
N ASN A 36 8.50 -11.48 -11.00
CA ASN A 36 7.54 -12.52 -11.39
C ASN A 36 7.20 -12.46 -12.89
N TYR A 37 7.14 -11.25 -13.47
CA TYR A 37 6.98 -11.08 -14.92
C TYR A 37 8.20 -11.61 -15.68
N ALA A 38 9.41 -11.26 -15.24
CA ALA A 38 10.66 -11.73 -15.86
C ALA A 38 10.80 -13.27 -15.83
N HIS A 39 10.24 -13.92 -14.82
CA HIS A 39 10.19 -15.38 -14.72
C HIS A 39 9.00 -16.04 -15.46
N GLY A 40 8.13 -15.26 -16.11
CA GLY A 40 6.97 -15.74 -16.85
C GLY A 40 5.84 -16.28 -15.96
N PHE A 41 5.80 -15.90 -14.68
CA PHE A 41 4.73 -16.31 -13.77
C PHE A 41 3.47 -15.47 -13.90
N ILE A 42 3.59 -14.26 -14.44
CA ILE A 42 2.50 -13.35 -14.78
C ILE A 42 2.74 -12.77 -16.18
N ASP A 43 1.66 -12.37 -16.85
CA ASP A 43 1.74 -11.71 -18.15
C ASP A 43 1.89 -10.18 -18.02
N GLU A 44 2.06 -9.51 -19.17
CA GLU A 44 2.25 -8.05 -19.23
C GLU A 44 1.03 -7.27 -18.73
N ARG A 45 -0.19 -7.77 -18.99
CA ARG A 45 -1.41 -7.13 -18.49
C ARG A 45 -1.47 -7.20 -16.97
N GLN A 46 -1.13 -8.35 -16.39
CA GLN A 46 -1.05 -8.54 -14.95
C GLN A 46 0.06 -7.68 -14.33
N LEU A 47 1.22 -7.54 -14.98
CA LEU A 47 2.28 -6.64 -14.55
C LEU A 47 1.75 -5.21 -14.36
N VAL A 48 1.14 -4.63 -15.40
CA VAL A 48 0.61 -3.26 -15.37
C VAL A 48 -0.48 -3.12 -14.30
N ASP A 49 -1.46 -4.04 -14.28
CA ASP A 49 -2.55 -4.02 -13.30
C ASP A 49 -2.01 -4.07 -11.86
N PHE A 50 -0.99 -4.90 -11.58
CA PHE A 50 -0.42 -5.02 -10.24
C PHE A 50 0.41 -3.80 -9.84
N GLU A 51 1.19 -3.21 -10.75
CA GLU A 51 1.97 -2.00 -10.45
C GLU A 51 1.08 -0.79 -10.17
N ASP A 52 -0.02 -0.65 -10.91
CA ASP A 52 -1.03 0.39 -10.68
C ASP A 52 -1.72 0.20 -9.33
N ARG A 53 -2.17 -1.03 -9.03
CA ARG A 53 -2.78 -1.38 -7.73
C ARG A 53 -1.83 -1.12 -6.57
N ALA A 54 -0.54 -1.44 -6.70
CA ALA A 54 0.47 -1.17 -5.67
C ALA A 54 0.66 0.34 -5.43
N SER A 55 0.75 1.12 -6.51
CA SER A 55 0.89 2.59 -6.45
C SER A 55 -0.33 3.26 -5.82
N GLU A 56 -1.52 2.79 -6.17
CA GLU A 56 -2.78 3.26 -5.62
C GLU A 56 -2.89 2.93 -4.13
N ALA A 57 -2.61 1.68 -3.74
CA ALA A 57 -2.64 1.26 -2.33
C ALA A 57 -1.71 2.13 -1.47
N ALA A 58 -0.49 2.41 -1.95
CA ALA A 58 0.44 3.27 -1.23
C ALA A 58 -0.06 4.71 -1.12
N SER A 59 -0.60 5.26 -2.20
CA SER A 59 -1.15 6.63 -2.23
C SER A 59 -2.33 6.79 -1.27
N ARG A 60 -3.29 5.85 -1.30
CA ARG A 60 -4.44 5.81 -0.39
C ARG A 60 -3.99 5.70 1.07
N ARG A 61 -3.02 4.83 1.39
CA ARG A 61 -2.52 4.68 2.75
C ARG A 61 -1.79 5.93 3.25
N ARG A 62 -0.95 6.57 2.40
CA ARG A 62 -0.29 7.84 2.74
C ARG A 62 -1.30 8.94 3.06
N LEU A 63 -2.39 9.03 2.28
CA LEU A 63 -3.46 9.99 2.52
C LEU A 63 -4.16 9.72 3.86
N ALA A 64 -4.50 8.46 4.14
CA ALA A 64 -5.10 8.06 5.42
C ALA A 64 -4.20 8.43 6.61
N LEU A 65 -2.91 8.11 6.56
CA LEU A 65 -1.93 8.47 7.59
C LEU A 65 -1.84 9.98 7.83
N ARG A 66 -1.87 10.79 6.75
CA ARG A 66 -1.89 12.25 6.86
C ARG A 66 -3.16 12.75 7.56
N SER A 67 -4.32 12.20 7.20
CA SER A 67 -5.60 12.52 7.84
C SER A 67 -5.60 12.16 9.34
N GLU A 68 -5.14 10.96 9.69
CA GLU A 68 -5.00 10.50 11.07
C GLU A 68 -4.05 11.39 11.90
N ASN A 69 -2.94 11.85 11.30
CA ASN A 69 -2.00 12.74 11.96
C ASN A 69 -2.59 14.14 12.18
N MET A 70 -3.27 14.70 11.17
CA MET A 70 -3.94 15.98 11.31
C MET A 70 -5.08 15.95 12.33
N GLY A 71 -5.90 14.91 12.33
CA GLY A 71 -6.95 14.73 13.34
C GLY A 71 -6.38 14.69 14.77
N ARG A 72 -5.27 13.97 14.97
CA ARG A 72 -4.56 13.95 16.27
C ARG A 72 -4.01 15.32 16.66
N ARG A 73 -3.41 16.06 15.73
CA ARG A 73 -2.90 17.42 15.99
C ARG A 73 -4.03 18.38 16.38
N LEU A 74 -5.16 18.35 15.67
CA LEU A 74 -6.33 19.18 15.99
C LEU A 74 -6.92 18.81 17.35
N GLY A 75 -7.06 17.51 17.65
CA GLY A 75 -7.50 17.05 18.98
C GLY A 75 -6.58 17.53 20.10
N ALA A 76 -5.25 17.43 19.92
CA ALA A 76 -4.29 17.92 20.90
C ALA A 76 -4.37 19.45 21.11
N LEU A 77 -4.54 20.22 20.03
CA LEU A 77 -4.73 21.67 20.12
C LEU A 77 -6.02 22.04 20.87
N ASN A 78 -7.12 21.31 20.64
CA ASN A 78 -8.37 21.52 21.37
C ASN A 78 -8.23 21.21 22.87
N LEU A 79 -7.46 20.19 23.25
CA LEU A 79 -7.21 19.90 24.67
C LEU A 79 -6.34 20.98 25.33
N LEU A 80 -5.37 21.55 24.61
CA LEU A 80 -4.50 22.61 25.13
C LEU A 80 -5.21 23.97 25.26
N HIS A 81 -6.17 24.26 24.37
CA HIS A 81 -6.87 25.55 24.33
C HIS A 81 -8.33 25.50 24.85
N GLY A 82 -8.83 24.31 25.19
CA GLY A 82 -10.25 24.04 25.47
C GLY A 82 -10.53 23.32 26.79
N GLY A 83 -9.57 23.32 27.74
CA GLY A 83 -9.88 23.26 29.17
C GLY A 83 -10.14 24.66 29.77
N ALA A 84 -10.34 25.68 28.93
CA ALA A 84 -10.65 27.05 29.33
C ALA A 84 -12.09 27.40 28.93
N GLN A 85 -13.06 26.66 29.48
CA GLN A 85 -14.44 27.12 29.70
C GLN A 85 -14.94 26.52 31.01
#